data_AF-A0A0R1SH61-F1
#
_entry.id   AF-A0A0R1SH61-F1
#
_cell.length_a   1.000
_cell.length_b   1.000
_cell.length_c   1.000
_cell.angle_alpha   90.00
_cell.angle_beta   90.00
_cell.angle_gamma   90.00
#
_symmetry.space_group_name_H-M   'P 1'
#
loop_
_entity.id
_entity.type
_entity.pdbx_description
1 polymer ?
#
loop_
_entity_poly.entity_id
_entity_poly.type
_entity_poly.pdbx_seq_one_letter_code
_entity_poly.pdbx_strand_id
1 'polypeptide(L)'
;MTRRTAIAETNAFLERFITYRSVFQEYFKTMHLIESGEVLKYETYQRLTNNFLLNVKIYNRVCWDFIEKQQLVESKVHKNLDNYFIKLVKSVQCMNPTDNQLDHKSLKKSQIEIDRAGHDFVTALSSNLG
;
A
#
# COMPACT_ATOMS: atom_id res chain seq x y z
N MET A 1 -17.30 -2.35 -23.60
CA MET A 1 -16.26 -1.34 -23.27
C MET A 1 -15.30 -1.23 -24.45
N THR A 2 -14.92 -0.03 -24.90
CA THR A 2 -13.96 0.09 -26.02
C THR A 2 -12.53 -0.04 -25.48
N ARG A 3 -11.58 -0.50 -26.31
CA ARG A 3 -10.16 -0.63 -25.93
C ARG A 3 -9.57 0.69 -25.41
N ARG A 4 -9.97 1.83 -26.01
CA ARG A 4 -9.54 3.17 -25.57
C ARG A 4 -10.05 3.51 -24.17
N THR A 5 -11.29 3.16 -23.87
CA THR A 5 -11.88 3.35 -22.53
C THR A 5 -11.16 2.49 -21.48
N ALA A 6 -10.85 1.22 -21.79
CA ALA A 6 -10.14 0.33 -20.86
C ALA A 6 -8.71 0.82 -20.53
N ILE A 7 -7.99 1.33 -21.53
CA ILE A 7 -6.64 1.91 -21.34
C ILE A 7 -6.72 3.16 -20.46
N ALA A 8 -7.66 4.07 -20.73
CA ALA A 8 -7.81 5.29 -19.94
C ALA A 8 -8.18 4.99 -18.48
N GLU A 9 -9.08 4.04 -18.24
CA GLU A 9 -9.45 3.61 -16.89
C GLU A 9 -8.28 2.97 -16.14
N THR A 10 -7.46 2.18 -16.84
CA THR A 10 -6.28 1.55 -16.23
C THR A 10 -5.19 2.58 -15.89
N ASN A 11 -4.96 3.56 -16.77
CA ASN A 11 -4.03 4.65 -16.49
C ASN A 11 -4.48 5.47 -15.27
N ALA A 12 -5.76 5.84 -15.22
CA ALA A 12 -6.32 6.55 -14.06
C ALA A 12 -6.21 5.73 -12.77
N PHE A 13 -6.37 4.41 -12.86
CA PHE A 13 -6.17 3.51 -11.73
C PHE A 13 -4.70 3.46 -11.29
N LEU A 14 -3.74 3.38 -12.24
CA LEU A 14 -2.30 3.38 -11.95
C LEU A 14 -1.84 4.68 -11.29
N GLU A 15 -2.35 5.84 -11.73
CA GLU A 15 -2.07 7.13 -11.09
C GLU A 15 -2.54 7.15 -9.63
N ARG A 16 -3.74 6.62 -9.35
CA ARG A 16 -4.22 6.45 -7.97
C ARG A 16 -3.33 5.49 -7.19
N PHE A 17 -2.88 4.40 -7.80
CA PHE A 17 -1.98 3.45 -7.16
C PHE A 17 -0.66 4.09 -6.74
N ILE A 18 -0.05 4.87 -7.62
CA ILE A 18 1.17 5.62 -7.32
C ILE A 18 0.92 6.63 -6.19
N THR A 19 -0.22 7.34 -6.23
CA THR A 19 -0.60 8.30 -5.19
C THR A 19 -0.70 7.65 -3.82
N TYR A 20 -1.43 6.54 -3.70
CA TYR A 20 -1.56 5.82 -2.42
C TYR A 20 -0.25 5.20 -1.96
N ARG A 21 0.61 4.73 -2.89
CA ARG A 21 1.97 4.29 -2.53
C ARG A 21 2.76 5.42 -1.88
N SER A 22 2.69 6.64 -2.41
CA SER A 22 3.33 7.80 -1.78
C SER A 22 2.74 8.11 -0.41
N VAL A 23 1.41 8.01 -0.24
CA VAL A 23 0.77 8.15 1.09
C VAL A 23 1.36 7.14 2.09
N PHE A 24 1.48 5.86 1.72
CA PHE A 24 2.07 4.85 2.62
C PHE A 24 3.56 5.11 2.90
N GLN A 25 4.30 5.69 1.96
CA GLN A 25 5.68 6.12 2.22
C GLN A 25 5.76 7.25 3.27
N GLU A 26 4.80 8.18 3.28
CA GLU A 26 4.73 9.21 4.32
C GLU A 26 4.47 8.62 5.71
N TYR A 27 3.74 7.50 5.82
CA TYR A 27 3.60 6.78 7.09
C TYR A 27 4.95 6.27 7.59
N PHE A 28 5.78 5.69 6.72
CA PHE A 28 7.12 5.23 7.11
C PHE A 28 8.05 6.38 7.53
N LYS A 29 7.96 7.54 6.87
CA LYS A 29 8.67 8.75 7.31
C LYS A 29 8.19 9.21 8.68
N THR A 30 6.89 9.15 8.93
CA THR A 30 6.29 9.52 10.22
C THR A 30 6.76 8.60 11.34
N MET A 31 7.03 7.32 11.07
CA MET A 31 7.63 6.43 12.07
C MET A 31 8.96 6.97 12.62
N HIS A 32 9.82 7.47 11.74
CA HIS A 32 11.10 8.07 12.15
C HIS A 32 10.92 9.38 12.94
N LEU A 33 9.91 10.19 12.61
CA LEU A 33 9.60 11.43 13.35
C LEU A 33 9.06 11.16 14.76
N ILE A 34 8.33 10.07 14.95
CA ILE A 34 7.89 9.63 16.28
C ILE A 34 9.09 9.18 17.10
N GLU A 35 10.01 8.41 16.50
CA GLU A 35 11.24 7.96 17.16
C GLU A 35 12.16 9.10 17.57
N SER A 36 12.33 10.12 16.70
CA SER A 36 13.17 11.29 16.99
C SER A 36 12.54 12.27 17.99
N GLY A 37 11.25 12.10 18.31
CA GLY A 37 10.50 13.04 19.15
C GLY A 37 10.15 14.36 18.46
N GLU A 38 10.30 14.44 17.14
CA GLU A 38 10.04 15.65 16.33
C GLU A 38 8.57 15.78 15.90
N VAL A 39 7.74 14.79 16.20
CA VAL A 39 6.33 14.75 15.83
C VAL A 39 5.45 15.60 16.77
N LEU A 40 4.25 15.98 16.30
CA LEU A 40 3.22 16.60 17.14
C LEU A 40 2.97 15.77 18.41
N LYS A 41 2.80 16.45 19.55
CA LYS A 41 2.62 15.89 20.92
C LYS A 41 1.64 14.72 21.08
N TYR A 42 0.81 14.42 20.09
CA TYR A 42 -0.27 13.43 20.14
C TYR A 42 -0.08 12.25 19.16
N GLU A 43 0.94 12.28 18.31
CA GLU A 43 1.19 11.19 17.36
C GLU A 43 1.98 10.09 18.06
N THR A 44 1.45 8.87 18.03
CA THR A 44 2.04 7.68 18.66
C THR A 44 2.04 6.54 17.66
N TYR A 45 2.87 5.52 17.85
CA TYR A 45 2.82 4.34 16.98
C TYR A 45 1.46 3.65 16.95
N GLN A 46 0.70 3.68 18.05
CA GLN A 46 -0.67 3.16 18.07
C GLN A 46 -1.58 3.94 17.12
N ARG A 47 -1.56 5.27 17.19
CA ARG A 47 -2.39 6.12 16.33
C ARG A 47 -1.96 6.03 14.87
N LEU A 48 -0.65 6.03 14.62
CA LEU A 48 -0.09 5.85 13.28
C LEU A 48 -0.52 4.51 12.67
N THR A 49 -0.43 3.42 13.45
CA THR A 49 -0.87 2.07 13.02
C THR A 49 -2.35 2.04 12.68
N ASN A 50 -3.20 2.61 13.54
CA ASN A 50 -4.65 2.64 13.31
C ASN A 50 -4.99 3.42 12.04
N ASN A 51 -4.38 4.59 11.86
CA ASN A 51 -4.57 5.43 10.67
C ASN A 51 -4.07 4.74 9.40
N PHE A 52 -2.91 4.08 9.47
CA PHE A 52 -2.34 3.30 8.37
C PHE A 52 -3.29 2.18 7.94
N LEU A 53 -3.75 1.35 8.87
CA LEU A 53 -4.63 0.22 8.58
C LEU A 53 -5.99 0.67 8.04
N LEU A 54 -6.53 1.78 8.54
CA LEU A 54 -7.75 2.39 7.99
C LEU A 54 -7.55 2.82 6.53
N ASN A 55 -6.43 3.48 6.21
CA ASN A 55 -6.11 3.89 4.85
C ASN A 55 -5.87 2.69 3.91
N VAL A 56 -5.20 1.64 4.41
CA VAL A 56 -5.05 0.37 3.68
C VAL A 56 -6.42 -0.22 3.34
N LYS A 57 -7.36 -0.26 4.30
CA LYS A 57 -8.71 -0.79 4.08
C LYS A 57 -9.50 0.03 3.05
N ILE A 58 -9.48 1.36 3.17
CA ILE A 58 -10.16 2.27 2.23
C ILE A 58 -9.59 2.07 0.81
N TYR A 59 -8.27 2.03 0.69
CA TYR A 59 -7.62 1.88 -0.60
C TYR A 59 -7.84 0.49 -1.21
N ASN A 60 -7.82 -0.57 -0.39
CA ASN A 60 -8.16 -1.92 -0.82
C ASN A 60 -9.55 -1.97 -1.46
N ARG A 61 -10.54 -1.26 -0.89
CA ARG A 61 -11.87 -1.18 -1.48
C ARG A 61 -11.86 -0.54 -2.87
N VAL A 62 -11.13 0.57 -3.05
CA VAL A 62 -10.99 1.23 -4.36
C VAL A 62 -10.36 0.29 -5.38
N CYS A 63 -9.35 -0.48 -4.98
CA CYS A 63 -8.75 -1.46 -5.89
C CYS A 63 -9.67 -2.63 -6.19
N TRP A 64 -10.43 -3.11 -5.20
CA TRP A 64 -11.41 -4.17 -5.41
C TRP A 64 -12.48 -3.78 -6.42
N ASP A 65 -13.03 -2.57 -6.31
CA ASP A 65 -14.02 -2.06 -7.25
C ASP A 65 -13.46 -2.01 -8.70
N PHE A 66 -12.16 -1.70 -8.87
CA PHE A 66 -11.48 -1.80 -10.17
C PHE A 66 -11.33 -3.25 -10.65
N ILE A 67 -10.88 -4.15 -9.77
CA ILE A 67 -10.71 -5.58 -10.09
C ILE A 67 -12.03 -6.20 -10.55
N GLU A 68 -13.13 -5.93 -9.85
CA GLU A 68 -14.46 -6.42 -10.23
C GLU A 68 -14.90 -5.81 -11.57
N LYS A 69 -14.78 -4.48 -11.73
CA LYS A 69 -15.19 -3.78 -12.96
C LYS A 69 -14.46 -4.29 -14.20
N GLN A 70 -13.17 -4.61 -14.07
CA GLN A 70 -12.35 -5.15 -15.16
C GLN A 70 -12.42 -6.68 -15.27
N GLN A 71 -13.25 -7.34 -14.45
CA GLN A 71 -13.39 -8.81 -14.42
C GLN A 71 -12.05 -9.53 -14.16
N LEU A 72 -11.20 -8.95 -13.32
CA LEU A 72 -9.87 -9.45 -12.97
C LEU A 72 -9.88 -10.31 -11.71
N VAL A 73 -11.05 -10.68 -11.20
CA VAL A 73 -11.18 -11.55 -10.01
C VAL A 73 -10.44 -12.87 -10.25
N GLU A 74 -9.77 -13.36 -9.21
CA GLU A 74 -8.85 -14.53 -9.23
C GLU A 74 -7.66 -14.49 -10.22
N SER A 75 -7.54 -13.43 -11.03
CA SER A 75 -6.45 -13.27 -11.98
C SER A 75 -5.08 -13.09 -11.30
N LYS A 76 -4.01 -13.18 -12.09
CA LYS A 76 -2.66 -12.83 -11.61
C LYS A 76 -2.57 -11.39 -11.09
N VAL A 77 -3.30 -10.46 -11.71
CA VAL A 77 -3.36 -9.05 -11.27
C VAL A 77 -3.94 -8.97 -9.86
N HIS A 78 -5.08 -9.63 -9.64
CA HIS A 78 -5.73 -9.67 -8.33
C HIS A 78 -4.85 -10.31 -7.26
N LYS A 79 -4.25 -11.48 -7.54
CA LYS A 79 -3.35 -12.15 -6.57
C LYS A 79 -2.13 -11.29 -6.20
N ASN A 80 -1.55 -10.56 -7.17
CA ASN A 80 -0.42 -9.67 -6.90
C ASN A 80 -0.84 -8.45 -6.09
N LEU A 81 -2.04 -7.91 -6.34
CA LEU A 81 -2.63 -6.83 -5.55
C LEU A 81 -2.87 -7.26 -4.09
N ASP A 82 -3.43 -8.45 -3.88
CA ASP A 82 -3.62 -9.02 -2.54
C ASP A 82 -2.29 -9.17 -1.81
N ASN A 83 -1.27 -9.70 -2.49
CA ASN A 83 0.06 -9.81 -1.92
C ASN A 83 0.61 -8.43 -1.51
N TYR A 84 0.43 -7.39 -2.34
CA TYR A 84 0.81 -6.02 -1.99
C TYR A 84 0.13 -5.55 -0.70
N PHE A 85 -1.19 -5.77 -0.56
CA PHE A 85 -1.91 -5.42 0.67
C PHE A 85 -1.47 -6.23 1.88
N ILE A 86 -1.18 -7.53 1.73
CA ILE A 86 -0.62 -8.35 2.81
C ILE A 86 0.72 -7.78 3.26
N LYS A 87 1.58 -7.32 2.35
CA LYS A 87 2.86 -6.69 2.70
C LYS A 87 2.67 -5.37 3.43
N LEU A 88 1.71 -4.53 3.00
CA LEU A 88 1.36 -3.30 3.71
C LEU A 88 0.90 -3.61 5.14
N VAL A 89 -0.06 -4.50 5.33
CA VAL A 89 -0.57 -4.85 6.67
C VAL A 89 0.54 -5.43 7.55
N LYS A 90 1.39 -6.29 7.02
CA LYS A 90 2.53 -6.85 7.79
C LYS A 90 3.56 -5.80 8.18
N SER A 91 3.70 -4.72 7.41
CA SER A 91 4.73 -3.71 7.68
C SER A 91 4.55 -3.00 9.02
N VAL A 92 3.33 -2.93 9.57
CA VAL A 92 3.08 -2.29 10.87
C VAL A 92 3.66 -3.09 12.04
N GLN A 93 4.02 -4.35 11.83
CA GLN A 93 4.67 -5.20 12.85
C GLN A 93 6.07 -4.73 13.22
N CYS A 94 6.66 -3.78 12.48
CA CYS A 94 7.92 -3.15 12.88
C CYS A 94 7.76 -2.18 14.06
N MET A 95 6.54 -1.74 14.37
CA MET A 95 6.28 -0.85 15.50
C MET A 95 5.84 -1.66 16.72
N ASN A 96 6.37 -1.30 17.89
CA ASN A 96 5.86 -1.73 19.19
C ASN A 96 5.08 -0.57 19.83
N PRO A 97 3.73 -0.60 19.80
CA PRO A 97 2.90 0.49 20.32
C PRO A 97 3.00 0.66 21.84
N THR A 98 3.35 -0.40 22.59
CA THR A 98 3.38 -0.40 24.05
C THR A 98 4.63 0.29 24.57
N ASP A 99 5.78 -0.02 23.99
CA ASP A 99 7.09 0.50 24.43
C ASP A 99 7.56 1.69 23.59
N ASN A 100 6.75 2.13 22.63
CA ASN A 100 7.06 3.16 21.65
C ASN A 100 8.42 2.94 20.94
N GLN A 101 8.66 1.70 20.49
CA GLN A 101 9.90 1.29 19.82
C GLN A 101 9.68 0.94 18.35
N LEU A 102 10.74 1.10 17.54
CA LEU A 102 10.76 0.78 16.12
C LEU A 102 11.85 -0.25 15.81
N ASP A 103 11.48 -1.37 15.20
CA ASP A 103 12.43 -2.33 14.62
C ASP A 103 12.80 -1.90 13.20
N HIS A 104 13.92 -1.19 13.09
CA HIS A 104 14.51 -0.71 11.84
C HIS A 104 14.80 -1.83 10.82
N LYS A 105 15.19 -3.01 11.29
CA LYS A 105 15.48 -4.15 10.42
C LYS A 105 14.20 -4.66 9.76
N SER A 106 13.15 -4.80 10.56
CA SER A 106 11.82 -5.21 10.08
C SER A 106 11.18 -4.12 9.21
N LEU A 107 11.36 -2.84 9.53
CA LEU A 107 10.90 -1.72 8.71
C LEU A 107 11.54 -1.76 7.31
N LYS A 108 12.88 -1.78 7.24
CA LYS A 108 13.61 -1.80 5.96
C LYS A 108 13.24 -3.03 5.13
N LYS A 109 13.13 -4.19 5.77
CA LYS A 109 12.67 -5.42 5.11
C LYS A 109 11.25 -5.24 4.53
N SER A 110 10.33 -4.69 5.32
CA SER A 110 8.94 -4.48 4.89
C SER A 110 8.84 -3.51 3.71
N GLN A 111 9.61 -2.41 3.72
CA GLN A 111 9.66 -1.47 2.59
C GLN A 111 10.11 -2.16 1.30
N ILE A 112 11.17 -2.96 1.35
CA ILE A 112 11.65 -3.73 0.19
C ILE A 112 10.57 -4.71 -0.30
N GLU A 113 9.89 -5.42 0.61
CA GLU A 113 8.83 -6.36 0.25
C GLU A 113 7.61 -5.67 -0.36
N ILE A 114 7.22 -4.49 0.14
CA ILE A 114 6.13 -3.67 -0.40
C ILE A 114 6.48 -3.16 -1.80
N ASP A 115 7.70 -2.64 -1.98
CA ASP A 115 8.14 -2.12 -3.27
C ASP A 115 8.20 -3.22 -4.33
N ARG A 116 8.71 -4.40 -3.97
CA ARG A 116 8.71 -5.58 -4.85
C ARG A 116 7.29 -6.01 -5.20
N ALA A 117 6.40 -6.15 -4.20
CA ALA A 117 5.02 -6.55 -4.45
C ALA A 117 4.26 -5.52 -5.31
N GLY A 118 4.52 -4.23 -5.12
CA GLY A 118 3.95 -3.17 -5.94
C GLY A 118 4.44 -3.22 -7.39
N HIS A 119 5.73 -3.49 -7.60
CA HIS A 119 6.29 -3.70 -8.95
C HIS A 119 5.68 -4.94 -9.63
N ASP A 120 5.55 -6.05 -8.92
CA ASP A 120 4.96 -7.29 -9.44
C ASP A 120 3.48 -7.08 -9.83
N PHE A 121 2.75 -6.29 -9.05
CA PHE A 121 1.39 -5.87 -9.38
C PHE A 121 1.33 -5.04 -10.67
N VAL A 122 2.11 -3.96 -10.76
CA VAL A 122 2.13 -3.08 -11.94
C VAL A 122 2.55 -3.85 -13.19
N THR A 123 3.54 -4.74 -13.07
CA THR A 123 3.98 -5.60 -14.18
C THR A 123 2.85 -6.51 -14.65
N ALA A 124 2.15 -7.18 -13.73
CA ALA A 124 1.04 -8.06 -14.09
C ALA A 124 -0.11 -7.30 -14.75
N LEU A 125 -0.42 -6.08 -14.29
CA LEU A 125 -1.46 -5.24 -14.86
C LEU A 125 -1.07 -4.78 -16.28
N SER A 126 0.16 -4.33 -16.49
CA SER A 126 0.67 -3.95 -17.82
C SER A 126 0.66 -5.11 -18.81
N SER A 127 1.02 -6.33 -18.37
CA SER A 127 0.95 -7.53 -19.21
C SER A 127 -0.48 -7.97 -19.54
N ASN A 128 -1.48 -7.55 -18.76
CA ASN A 128 -2.88 -7.85 -19.03
C ASN A 128 -3.50 -6.94 -20.11
N LEU A 129 -2.88 -5.78 -20.35
CA LEU A 129 -3.33 -4.79 -21.35
C LEU A 129 -2.69 -4.96 -22.74
N GLY A 130 -1.67 -5.82 -22.86
CA GLY A 130 -0.99 -6.16 -24.13
C GLY A 130 -1.78 -7.18 -24.93
#